data_AF-A0A0F9EQ63-F1
#
_entry.id   AF-A0A0F9EQ63-F1
#
_cell.length_a   1.000
_cell.length_b   1.000
_cell.length_c   1.000
_cell.angle_alpha   90.00
_cell.angle_beta   90.00
_cell.angle_gamma   90.00
#
_symmetry.space_group_name_H-M   'P 1'
#
loop_
_entity.id
_entity.type
_entity.pdbx_description
1 polymer ?
#
loop_
_entity_poly.entity_id
_entity_poly.type
_entity_poly.pdbx_seq_one_letter_code
_entity_poly.pdbx_strand_id
1 'polypeptide(L)' 'NKEFQTINVSDPSNPSVHSSFNFSQVGTGIDYEDNIVYISVRSNDALRIITSSP' A
#
# COMPACT_ATOMS: atom_id res chain seq x y z
N ASN A 1 10.88 -5.60 -7.87
CA ASN A 1 10.15 -5.52 -6.60
C ASN A 1 8.99 -4.56 -6.74
N LYS A 2 7.81 -4.99 -6.28
CA LYS A 2 6.64 -4.13 -6.05
C LYS A 2 6.44 -4.11 -4.54
N GLU A 3 6.72 -2.99 -3.90
CA GLU A 3 6.79 -2.88 -2.43
C GLU A 3 5.41 -2.82 -1.78
N PHE A 4 4.53 -1.96 -2.30
CA PHE A 4 3.12 -1.94 -1.96
C PHE A 4 2.28 -2.34 -3.18
N GLN A 5 1.28 -3.19 -2.94
CA GLN A 5 0.35 -3.63 -3.96
C GLN A 5 -1.06 -3.61 -3.40
N THR A 6 -2.00 -3.15 -4.21
CA THR A 6 -3.42 -3.38 -3.97
C THR A 6 -3.88 -4.53 -4.87
N ILE A 7 -4.68 -5.43 -4.33
CA ILE A 7 -5.21 -6.59 -5.05
C ILE A 7 -6.73 -6.45 -5.08
N ASN A 8 -7.31 -6.52 -6.27
CA ASN A 8 -8.74 -6.67 -6.43
C ASN A 8 -9.11 -8.13 -6.10
N VAL A 9 -9.97 -8.29 -5.09
CA VAL A 9 -10.47 -9.57 -4.58
C VAL A 9 -11.98 -9.74 -4.78
N SER A 10 -12.58 -8.99 -5.71
CA SER A 10 -14.01 -9.10 -6.04
C SER A 10 -14.40 -10.50 -6.52
N ASP A 11 -13.49 -11.19 -7.21
CA ASP A 11 -13.56 -12.62 -7.49
C ASP A 11 -12.51 -13.36 -6.64
N PRO A 12 -12.92 -14.07 -5.57
CA PRO A 12 -11.99 -14.79 -4.70
C PRO A 12 -11.25 -15.94 -5.39
N SER A 13 -11.77 -16.46 -6.50
CA SER A 13 -11.14 -17.54 -7.28
C SER A 13 -10.09 -17.01 -8.26
N ASN A 14 -10.13 -15.71 -8.57
CA ASN A 14 -9.20 -15.06 -9.48
C ASN A 14 -8.77 -13.64 -9.02
N PRO A 15 -7.98 -13.54 -7.93
CA PRO A 15 -7.43 -12.26 -7.49
C PRO A 15 -6.50 -11.64 -8.54
N SER A 16 -6.54 -10.32 -8.69
CA SER A 16 -5.68 -9.61 -9.65
C SER A 16 -5.09 -8.35 -9.06
N VAL A 17 -3.87 -7.99 -9.47
CA VAL A 17 -3.22 -6.75 -9.01
C VAL A 17 -3.97 -5.55 -9.59
N HIS A 18 -4.49 -4.70 -8.70
CA HIS A 18 -5.19 -3.47 -9.08
C HIS A 18 -4.18 -2.32 -9.29
N SER A 19 -3.28 -2.11 -8.33
CA SER A 19 -2.21 -1.11 -8.44
C SER A 19 -0.97 -1.50 -7.65
N SER A 20 0.14 -0.80 -7.89
CA SER A 20 1.36 -0.95 -7.12
C SER A 20 2.10 0.36 -6.97
N PHE A 21 2.75 0.54 -5.83
CA PHE A 21 3.58 1.70 -5.54
C PHE A 21 4.91 1.23 -4.95
N ASN A 22 6.00 1.80 -5.43
CA ASN A 22 7.33 1.56 -4.87
C ASN A 22 7.76 2.78 -4.09
N PHE A 23 8.27 2.57 -2.89
CA PHE A 23 8.86 3.64 -2.10
C PHE A 23 10.33 3.80 -2.51
N SER A 24 10.90 4.96 -2.18
CA SER A 24 12.33 5.20 -2.35
C SER A 24 13.19 4.47 -1.31
N GLN A 25 12.56 3.86 -0.31
CA GLN A 25 13.15 3.23 0.87
C GLN A 25 12.28 2.04 1.31
N VAL A 26 12.83 1.16 2.14
CA VAL A 26 12.16 -0.10 2.53
C VAL A 26 10.94 0.15 3.41
N GLY A 27 9.77 -0.32 3.01
CA GLY A 27 8.58 -0.38 3.87
C GLY A 27 8.78 -1.31 5.06
N THR A 28 8.44 -0.86 6.28
CA THR A 28 8.71 -1.58 7.53
C THR A 28 7.46 -2.08 8.26
N GLY A 29 6.29 -1.54 7.93
CA GLY A 29 5.03 -1.89 8.56
C GLY A 29 3.85 -1.23 7.85
N ILE A 30 2.68 -1.83 7.99
CA ILE A 30 1.42 -1.41 7.37
C ILE A 30 0.30 -1.42 8.42
N ASP A 31 -0.55 -0.40 8.40
CA ASP A 31 -1.78 -0.33 9.18
C ASP A 31 -2.92 0.23 8.32
N TYR A 32 -4.16 0.05 8.77
CA TYR A 32 -5.36 0.42 8.04
C TYR A 32 -6.46 0.94 8.96
N GLU A 33 -7.00 2.12 8.62
CA GLU A 33 -8.15 2.71 9.31
C GLU A 33 -8.95 3.55 8.28
N ASP A 34 -10.28 3.46 8.31
CA ASP A 34 -11.18 4.31 7.51
C ASP A 34 -10.86 4.43 6.00
N ASN A 35 -10.59 3.30 5.33
CA ASN A 35 -10.18 3.23 3.91
C ASN A 35 -8.82 3.89 3.60
N ILE A 36 -8.01 4.17 4.62
CA ILE A 36 -6.67 4.73 4.49
C ILE A 36 -5.66 3.67 4.90
N VAL A 37 -4.63 3.50 4.06
CA VAL A 37 -3.50 2.63 4.36
C VAL A 37 -2.32 3.48 4.83
N TYR A 38 -1.80 3.18 6.00
CA TYR A 38 -0.63 3.82 6.59
C TYR A 38 0.57 2.89 6.43
N ILE A 39 1.66 3.42 5.85
CA ILE A 39 2.89 2.63 5.68
C ILE A 39 4.05 3.38 6.33
N SER A 40 4.74 2.68 7.23
CA SER A 40 6.04 3.13 7.73
C SER A 40 7.13 2.76 6.72
N VAL A 41 8.01 3.70 6.44
CA VAL A 41 9.12 3.53 5.50
C VAL A 41 10.40 3.84 6.27
N ARG A 42 11.45 3.03 6.06
CA ARG A 42 12.79 3.20 6.65
C ARG A 42 13.46 4.44 6.07
N SER A 43 13.00 5.62 6.50
CA SER A 43 13.54 6.95 6.21
C SER A 43 13.48 7.78 7.48
N ASN A 44 14.39 8.74 7.62
CA ASN A 44 14.38 9.70 8.71
C ASN A 44 13.14 10.63 8.68
N ASP A 45 12.41 10.68 7.56
CA ASP A 45 11.16 11.43 7.37
C ASP A 45 9.97 10.47 7.20
N ALA A 46 9.53 9.92 8.34
CA ALA A 46 8.60 8.81 8.46
C ALA A 46 7.13 9.25 8.50
N LEU A 47 6.42 9.01 7.40
CA LEU A 47 5.00 8.60 7.26
C LEU A 47 4.54 8.96 5.85
N ARG A 48 3.84 8.04 5.17
CA ARG A 48 3.14 8.30 3.92
C ARG A 48 1.68 7.92 4.09
N ILE A 49 0.78 8.87 3.80
CA ILE A 49 -0.66 8.65 3.78
C ILE A 49 -1.04 8.36 2.33
N ILE A 50 -1.57 7.17 2.07
CA ILE A 50 -2.04 6.76 0.74
C ILE A 50 -3.56 6.74 0.78
N THR A 51 -4.19 7.46 -0.15
CA THR A 51 -5.64 7.53 -0.29
C THR A 51 -6.03 7.20 -1.74
N SER A 52 -7.26 6.75 -1.95
CA SER A 52 -7.84 6.72 -3.29
C SER A 52 -8.23 8.14 -3.71
N SER A 53 -8.00 8.49 -4.98
CA SER A 53 -8.68 9.66 -5.56
C SER A 53 -10.20 9.48 -5.44
N PRO A 54 -10.98 10.56 -5.25
CA PRO A 54 -12.43 10.50 -5.30
C PRO A 54 -12.94 9.92 -6.63
#